data_AF-S8DI83-F1
#
_entry.id   AF-S8DI83-F1
#
_cell.length_a   1.000
_cell.length_b   1.000
_cell.length_c   1.000
_cell.angle_alpha   90.00
_cell.angle_beta   90.00
_cell.angle_gamma   90.00
#
_symmetry.space_group_name_H-M   'P 1'
#
loop_
_entity.id
_entity.type
_entity.pdbx_description
1 polymer ?
#
loop_
_entity_poly.entity_id
_entity_poly.type
_entity_poly.pdbx_seq_one_letter_code
_entity_poly.pdbx_strand_id
1 'polypeptide(L)'
;QAERARGKLIREVRDAFEVDAFVGNATDWEKVCVGNLVGIPVIVVPAGFRRISGAPESSRRRTTITTGIYAPPEHDHIALALAMAYQSVTDYHKQRPPIDDLGPDDRIPATPAKIIPPRQL
;
A
#
# COMPACT_ATOMS: atom_id res chain seq x y z
N GLN A 1 16.75 14.40 -24.98
CA GLN A 1 17.70 13.62 -24.15
C GLN A 1 16.97 12.74 -23.12
N ALA A 2 15.98 13.25 -22.39
CA ALA A 2 15.22 12.50 -21.38
C ALA A 2 14.61 11.18 -21.89
N GLU A 3 13.93 11.16 -23.04
CA GLU A 3 13.35 9.92 -23.60
C GLU A 3 14.40 8.85 -23.93
N ARG A 4 15.60 9.25 -24.37
CA ARG A 4 16.69 8.32 -24.66
C ARG A 4 17.25 7.71 -23.37
N ALA A 5 17.37 8.52 -22.31
CA ALA A 5 17.76 8.04 -20.99
C ALA A 5 16.69 7.09 -20.41
N ARG A 6 15.40 7.43 -20.55
CA ARG A 6 14.28 6.57 -20.16
C ARG A 6 14.32 5.22 -20.86
N GLY A 7 14.52 5.20 -22.18
CA GLY A 7 14.65 3.95 -22.95
C GLY A 7 15.88 3.12 -22.57
N LYS A 8 16.99 3.74 -22.15
CA LYS A 8 18.15 3.02 -21.60
C LYS A 8 17.80 2.39 -20.24
N LEU A 9 17.17 3.15 -19.36
CA LEU A 9 16.76 2.69 -18.03
C LEU A 9 15.76 1.52 -18.11
N ILE A 10 14.79 1.56 -19.02
CA ILE A 10 13.85 0.45 -19.24
C ILE A 10 14.59 -0.86 -19.56
N ARG A 11 15.60 -0.80 -20.45
CA ARG A 11 16.39 -1.98 -20.80
C ARG A 11 17.23 -2.48 -19.64
N GLU A 12 17.94 -1.58 -18.96
CA GLU A 12 18.76 -1.95 -17.80
C GLU A 12 17.92 -2.59 -16.70
N VAL A 13 16.75 -2.04 -16.40
CA VAL A 13 15.83 -2.61 -15.40
C VAL A 13 15.32 -3.97 -15.86
N ARG A 14 14.88 -4.10 -17.11
CA ARG A 14 14.40 -5.39 -17.64
C ARG A 14 15.48 -6.46 -17.60
N ASP A 15 16.69 -6.12 -18.01
CA ASP A 15 17.82 -7.06 -18.06
C ASP A 15 18.37 -7.39 -16.66
N ALA A 16 18.12 -6.53 -15.66
CA ALA A 16 18.48 -6.75 -14.26
C ALA A 16 17.45 -7.56 -13.46
N PHE A 17 16.25 -7.82 -14.00
CA PHE A 17 15.29 -8.72 -13.35
C PHE A 17 15.76 -10.17 -13.49
N GLU A 18 16.41 -10.69 -12.44
CA GLU A 18 16.83 -12.09 -12.34
C GLU A 18 15.73 -13.02 -11.75
N VAL A 19 14.60 -12.43 -11.34
CA VAL A 19 13.47 -13.11 -10.69
C VAL A 19 12.17 -12.82 -11.41
N ASP A 20 11.19 -13.72 -11.33
CA ASP A 20 9.86 -13.52 -11.95
C ASP A 20 9.06 -12.39 -11.28
N ALA A 21 9.32 -12.16 -9.99
CA ALA A 21 8.79 -11.03 -9.22
C ALA A 21 9.58 -10.87 -7.91
N PHE A 22 9.46 -9.70 -7.28
CA PHE A 22 9.96 -9.48 -5.92
C PHE A 22 8.94 -8.78 -5.03
N VAL A 23 9.08 -8.97 -3.72
CA VAL A 23 8.25 -8.35 -2.68
C VAL A 23 9.02 -7.19 -2.06
N GLY A 24 8.39 -6.01 -1.99
CA GLY A 24 9.02 -4.79 -1.49
C GLY A 24 8.09 -3.90 -0.69
N ASN A 25 8.66 -2.87 -0.07
CA ASN A 25 7.86 -1.82 0.57
C ASN A 25 7.21 -0.94 -0.53
N ALA A 26 5.88 -0.95 -0.57
CA ALA A 26 5.09 -0.18 -1.54
C ALA A 26 5.13 1.34 -1.33
N THR A 27 5.61 1.81 -0.17
CA THR A 27 5.77 3.24 0.13
C THR A 27 7.20 3.73 -0.09
N ASP A 28 8.10 2.87 -0.56
CA ASP A 28 9.48 3.24 -0.87
C ASP A 28 9.50 4.09 -2.14
N TRP A 29 9.83 5.37 -1.97
CA TRP A 29 9.72 6.39 -3.01
C TRP A 29 10.60 6.06 -4.23
N GLU A 30 11.76 5.44 -4.02
CA GLU A 30 12.69 5.06 -5.09
C GLU A 30 12.07 3.98 -5.98
N LYS A 31 11.45 2.97 -5.37
CA LYS A 31 10.77 1.88 -6.09
C LYS A 31 9.54 2.38 -6.86
N VAL A 32 8.78 3.31 -6.28
CA VAL A 32 7.61 3.93 -6.94
C VAL A 32 8.04 4.81 -8.12
N CYS A 33 9.07 5.64 -7.95
CA CYS A 33 9.57 6.53 -8.99
C CYS A 33 10.20 5.75 -10.16
N VAL A 34 11.03 4.74 -9.87
CA VAL A 34 11.58 3.85 -10.91
C VAL A 34 10.46 3.12 -11.61
N GLY A 35 9.48 2.58 -10.87
CA GLY A 35 8.32 1.89 -11.44
C GLY A 35 7.54 2.74 -12.45
N ASN A 36 7.24 4.01 -12.11
CA ASN A 36 6.57 4.94 -13.01
C ASN A 36 7.40 5.28 -14.25
N LEU A 37 8.72 5.41 -14.10
CA LEU A 37 9.61 5.73 -15.21
C LEU A 37 9.74 4.58 -16.19
N VAL A 38 9.77 3.34 -15.71
CA VAL A 38 10.08 2.17 -16.56
C VAL A 38 8.88 1.28 -16.87
N GLY A 39 7.72 1.53 -16.25
CA GLY A 39 6.52 0.72 -16.45
C GLY A 39 6.58 -0.64 -15.76
N ILE A 40 7.19 -0.73 -14.58
CA ILE A 40 7.11 -1.95 -13.77
C ILE A 40 5.68 -2.09 -13.23
N PRO A 41 5.00 -3.21 -13.48
CA PRO A 41 3.73 -3.52 -12.81
C PRO A 41 3.93 -3.71 -11.31
N VAL A 42 3.10 -3.05 -10.51
CA VAL A 42 3.10 -3.15 -9.04
C VAL A 42 1.68 -3.39 -8.55
N ILE A 43 1.48 -4.46 -7.78
CA ILE A 43 0.24 -4.66 -7.02
C ILE A 43 0.53 -4.50 -5.53
N VAL A 44 -0.20 -3.60 -4.89
CA VAL A 44 -0.09 -3.34 -3.45
C VAL A 44 -1.13 -4.18 -2.71
N VAL A 45 -0.67 -5.07 -1.84
CA VAL A 45 -1.53 -5.95 -1.03
C VAL A 45 -1.41 -5.64 0.46
N PRO A 46 -2.49 -5.84 1.25
CA PRO A 46 -2.41 -5.69 2.70
C PRO A 46 -1.64 -6.86 3.34
N ALA A 47 -0.74 -6.52 4.25
CA ALA A 47 0.09 -7.48 5.00
C ALA A 47 -0.15 -7.43 6.52
N GLY A 48 -1.21 -6.73 6.95
CA GLY A 48 -1.63 -6.62 8.34
C GLY A 48 -1.80 -5.19 8.81
N PHE A 49 -1.71 -4.99 10.13
CA PHE A 49 -1.94 -3.70 10.77
C PHE A 49 -0.88 -3.38 11.83
N ARG A 50 -0.47 -2.12 11.93
CA ARG A 50 0.44 -1.60 12.98
C ARG A 50 -0.18 -0.44 13.74
N ARG A 51 0.32 -0.16 14.95
CA ARG A 51 -0.05 1.07 15.68
C ARG A 51 0.34 2.31 14.87
N ILE A 52 -0.48 3.35 14.97
CA ILE A 52 -0.18 4.64 14.35
C ILE A 52 0.91 5.33 15.17
N SER A 53 2.00 5.73 14.51
CA SER A 53 3.10 6.47 15.16
C SER A 53 2.60 7.78 15.78
N GLY A 54 2.99 8.07 17.02
CA GLY A 54 2.57 9.27 17.74
C GLY A 54 1.13 9.24 18.27
N ALA A 55 0.41 8.11 18.15
CA ALA A 55 -0.87 7.95 18.81
C ALA A 55 -0.69 7.69 20.32
N PRO A 56 -1.62 8.16 21.18
CA PRO A 56 -1.63 7.82 22.60
C PRO A 56 -1.64 6.30 22.81
N GLU A 57 -1.04 5.81 23.90
CA GLU A 57 -1.01 4.36 24.18
C GLU A 57 -2.40 3.73 24.31
N SER A 58 -3.39 4.52 24.72
CA SER A 58 -4.80 4.12 24.80
C SER A 58 -5.50 4.03 23.44
N SER A 59 -4.86 4.46 22.35
CA SER A 59 -5.46 4.44 21.02
C SER A 59 -5.44 3.03 20.43
N ARG A 60 -6.63 2.50 20.15
CA ARG A 60 -6.80 1.20 19.45
C ARG A 60 -6.54 1.29 17.96
N ARG A 61 -6.60 2.49 17.38
CA ARG A 61 -6.47 2.74 15.95
C ARG A 61 -5.19 2.11 15.40
N ARG A 62 -5.32 1.43 14.27
CA ARG A 62 -4.21 0.85 13.53
C ARG A 62 -4.19 1.39 12.10
N THR A 63 -3.01 1.41 11.50
CA THR A 63 -2.83 1.67 10.07
C THR A 63 -2.39 0.39 9.37
N THR A 64 -2.79 0.21 8.12
CA THR A 64 -2.46 -0.97 7.32
C THR A 64 -0.96 -1.01 7.02
N ILE A 65 -0.35 -2.17 7.20
CA ILE A 65 0.95 -2.49 6.62
C ILE A 65 0.68 -2.99 5.22
N THR A 66 1.30 -2.39 4.22
CA THR A 66 1.19 -2.82 2.82
C THR A 66 2.52 -3.35 2.33
N THR A 67 2.46 -4.24 1.35
CA THR A 67 3.63 -4.67 0.58
C THR A 67 3.30 -4.63 -0.90
N GLY A 68 4.30 -4.34 -1.72
CA GLY A 68 4.20 -4.32 -3.17
C GLY A 68 4.75 -5.61 -3.74
N ILE A 69 4.02 -6.19 -4.67
CA ILE A 69 4.49 -7.27 -5.55
C ILE A 69 4.88 -6.61 -6.88
N TYR A 70 6.15 -6.70 -7.23
CA TYR A 70 6.74 -6.08 -8.41
C TYR A 70 7.11 -7.17 -9.41
N ALA A 71 6.63 -7.08 -10.65
CA ALA A 71 7.02 -7.98 -11.73
C ALA A 71 7.80 -7.20 -12.82
N PRO A 72 8.52 -7.89 -13.72
CA PRO A 72 9.18 -7.23 -14.83
C PRO A 72 8.20 -6.41 -15.70
N PRO A 73 8.66 -5.39 -16.44
CA PRO A 73 7.84 -4.69 -17.42
C PRO A 73 7.11 -5.69 -18.35
N GLU A 74 5.86 -5.39 -18.71
CA GLU A 74 5.00 -6.22 -19.59
C GLU A 74 4.56 -7.58 -19.00
N HIS A 75 4.86 -7.86 -17.71
CA HIS A 75 4.52 -9.10 -17.02
C HIS A 75 3.43 -8.94 -15.94
N ASP A 76 2.42 -8.11 -16.20
CA ASP A 76 1.30 -7.81 -15.28
C ASP A 76 0.60 -9.07 -14.75
N HIS A 77 0.52 -10.11 -15.60
CA HIS A 77 -0.09 -11.39 -15.25
C HIS A 77 0.62 -12.10 -14.08
N ILE A 78 1.95 -11.92 -13.94
CA ILE A 78 2.72 -12.49 -12.83
C ILE A 78 2.36 -11.77 -11.53
N ALA A 79 2.39 -10.43 -11.54
CA ALA A 79 2.02 -9.64 -10.37
C ALA A 79 0.58 -9.96 -9.93
N LEU A 80 -0.36 -10.08 -10.87
CA LEU A 80 -1.75 -10.43 -10.60
C LEU A 80 -1.90 -11.85 -10.04
N ALA A 81 -1.26 -12.85 -10.66
CA ALA A 81 -1.34 -14.23 -10.19
C ALA A 81 -0.79 -14.37 -8.76
N LEU A 82 0.34 -13.72 -8.46
CA LEU A 82 0.93 -13.72 -7.12
C LEU A 82 0.05 -13.00 -6.11
N ALA A 83 -0.55 -11.86 -6.47
CA ALA A 83 -1.48 -11.15 -5.60
C ALA A 83 -2.73 -12.00 -5.29
N MET A 84 -3.28 -12.68 -6.29
CA MET A 84 -4.43 -13.58 -6.12
C MET A 84 -4.07 -14.79 -5.23
N ALA A 85 -2.89 -15.38 -5.44
CA ALA A 85 -2.40 -16.48 -4.60
C ALA A 85 -2.16 -16.03 -3.15
N TYR A 86 -1.58 -14.85 -2.95
CA TYR A 86 -1.42 -14.25 -1.63
C TYR A 86 -2.78 -14.00 -0.96
N GLN A 87 -3.74 -13.45 -1.70
CA GLN A 87 -5.09 -13.21 -1.20
C GLN A 87 -5.85 -14.50 -0.88
N SER A 88 -5.61 -15.59 -1.60
CA SER A 88 -6.33 -16.86 -1.37
C SER A 88 -5.89 -17.57 -0.09
N VAL A 89 -4.66 -17.34 0.35
CA VAL A 89 -4.09 -17.93 1.59
C VAL A 89 -4.06 -16.96 2.77
N THR A 90 -4.52 -15.72 2.58
CA THR A 90 -4.59 -14.70 3.64
C THR A 90 -6.00 -14.12 3.77
N ASP A 91 -6.29 -13.52 4.93
CA ASP A 91 -7.57 -12.88 5.21
C ASP A 91 -7.44 -11.36 5.42
N TYR A 92 -6.23 -10.79 5.26
CA TYR A 92 -5.96 -9.36 5.48
C TYR A 92 -6.89 -8.43 4.69
N HIS A 93 -7.34 -8.85 3.51
CA HIS A 93 -8.28 -8.10 2.67
C HIS A 93 -9.71 -8.03 3.25
N LYS A 94 -10.07 -8.97 4.13
CA LYS A 94 -11.37 -9.03 4.82
C LYS A 94 -11.36 -8.26 6.14
N GLN A 95 -10.18 -8.10 6.74
CA GLN A 95 -10.04 -7.40 8.01
C GLN A 95 -10.30 -5.89 7.85
N ARG A 96 -10.62 -5.24 8.98
CA ARG A 96 -10.82 -3.78 9.08
C ARG A 96 -10.01 -3.27 10.28
N PRO A 97 -9.41 -2.07 10.20
CA PRO A 97 -8.80 -1.46 11.38
C PRO A 97 -9.85 -1.34 12.50
N PRO A 98 -9.49 -1.57 13.77
CA PRO A 98 -10.40 -1.51 14.92
C PRO A 98 -10.72 -0.06 15.28
N ILE A 99 -11.39 0.65 14.36
CA ILE A 99 -11.87 2.03 14.54
C ILE A 99 -13.15 2.00 15.39
N ASP A 100 -14.01 1.01 15.15
CA ASP A 100 -15.34 0.89 15.77
C ASP A 100 -15.41 -0.22 16.84
N ASP A 101 -14.27 -0.83 17.19
CA ASP A 101 -14.20 -1.93 18.15
C ASP A 101 -14.23 -1.38 19.59
N LEU A 102 -15.40 -0.84 19.96
CA LEU A 102 -15.74 -0.35 21.28
C LEU A 102 -16.46 -1.48 22.04
N GLY A 103 -15.88 -1.92 23.15
CA GLY A 103 -16.52 -2.79 24.12
C GLY A 103 -17.56 -2.03 24.95
N PRO A 104 -18.41 -2.75 25.70
CA PRO A 104 -19.49 -2.15 26.50
C PRO A 104 -19.03 -1.08 27.49
N ASP A 105 -17.80 -1.20 27.97
CA ASP A 105 -17.20 -0.30 28.96
C ASP A 105 -16.32 0.81 28.35
N ASP A 106 -16.23 0.88 27.02
CA ASP A 106 -15.37 1.86 26.34
C ASP A 106 -16.03 3.23 26.26
N ARG A 107 -15.38 4.20 26.91
CA ARG A 107 -15.80 5.60 26.87
C ARG A 107 -15.46 6.21 25.52
N ILE A 108 -16.47 6.47 24.69
CA ILE A 108 -16.35 7.35 23.53
C ILE A 108 -16.09 8.77 24.06
N PRO A 109 -14.95 9.41 23.78
CA PRO A 109 -14.77 10.81 24.10
C PRO A 109 -15.86 11.58 23.37
N ALA A 110 -16.69 12.34 24.10
CA ALA A 110 -17.72 13.16 23.48
C ALA A 110 -17.07 14.03 22.40
N THR A 111 -17.49 13.84 21.15
CA THR A 111 -17.01 14.66 20.04
C THR A 111 -17.29 16.11 20.40
N PRO A 112 -16.30 17.01 20.51
CA PRO A 112 -16.60 18.43 20.62
C PRO A 112 -17.41 18.79 19.38
N ALA A 113 -18.63 19.29 19.56
CA ALA A 113 -19.50 19.65 18.47
C ALA A 113 -18.74 20.63 17.56
N LYS A 114 -18.28 20.15 16.39
CA LYS A 114 -17.74 21.04 15.38
C LYS A 114 -18.91 21.89 14.90
N ILE A 115 -18.88 23.17 15.22
CA ILE A 115 -19.78 24.15 14.63
C ILE A 115 -19.40 24.22 13.15
N ILE A 116 -20.18 23.54 12.30
CA ILE A 116 -20.02 23.62 10.85
C ILE A 116 -20.70 24.93 10.43
N PRO A 117 -19.97 25.92 9.90
CA PRO A 117 -20.59 27.15 9.43
C PRO A 117 -21.56 26.82 8.28
N PRO A 118 -22.68 27.54 8.15
CA PRO A 118 -23.60 27.36 7.04
C PRO A 118 -22.86 27.51 5.71
N ARG A 119 -23.11 26.59 4.79
CA ARG A 119 -22.55 26.62 3.44
C ARG A 119 -23.01 27.91 2.76
N GLN A 120 -22.07 28.82 2.49
CA GLN A 120 -22.34 29.99 1.68
C GLN A 120 -22.58 29.50 0.24
N LEU A 121 -23.76 29.80 -0.30
CA LEU A 121 -24.12 29.61 -1.71
C LEU A 121 -23.82 30.89 -2.49
#